data_AF-A0A356NWF5-F1
#
_entry.id   AF-A0A356NWF5-F1
#
_cell.length_a   1.000
_cell.length_b   1.000
_cell.length_c   1.000
_cell.angle_alpha   90.00
_cell.angle_beta   90.00
_cell.angle_gamma   90.00
#
_symmetry.space_group_name_H-M   'P 1'
#
loop_
_entity.id
_entity.type
_entity.pdbx_description
1 polymer ?
#
loop_
_entity_poly.entity_id
_entity_poly.type
_entity_poly.pdbx_seq_one_letter_code
_entity_poly.pdbx_strand_id
1 'polypeptide(L)'
;MIMITGITITHIRMPIIRWGQNRCVAACRQSAVKTAEILMQPYLKDPQAIYQKSFAIVREQAAISALPAGLAEVAVRLVHACGMPDILDDLDADAAFTDKAVAALSGGAAIFCDCEMVASGITRRFLPADNDVVVTLNDPRPADLATHMGTTRSAAAVDLWGERLAGALVVVGNAPTALFRVLEIMAADKIAPAAIIGCPVGFVGAAESKQALAQIAGDSTSWLAVHGTRGGSAMASAVINALCLQAGKRMAGGNPVGSEAR
;
A
#
# COMPACT_ATOMS: atom_id res chain seq x y z
N MET A 1 13.70 80.25 19.69
CA MET A 1 14.63 80.10 20.84
C MET A 1 14.99 78.64 20.94
N ILE A 2 16.27 78.32 21.25
CA ILE A 2 16.98 77.02 21.19
C ILE A 2 17.65 76.83 19.80
N MET A 3 18.81 77.44 19.50
CA MET A 3 20.18 77.13 19.96
C MET A 3 20.53 75.64 19.80
N ILE A 4 21.14 75.29 18.66
CA ILE A 4 21.82 74.00 18.45
C ILE A 4 23.23 74.14 19.02
N THR A 5 23.43 73.63 20.24
CA THR A 5 24.75 73.44 20.84
C THR A 5 25.28 72.04 20.53
N GLY A 6 26.56 72.00 20.13
CA GLY A 6 27.25 70.80 19.67
C GLY A 6 27.43 69.71 20.72
N ILE A 7 27.61 68.49 20.22
CA ILE A 7 28.13 67.35 20.97
C ILE A 7 29.31 66.78 20.18
N THR A 8 30.48 66.96 20.76
CA THR A 8 31.77 66.40 20.34
C THR A 8 31.75 64.88 20.52
N ILE A 9 31.95 64.11 19.46
CA ILE A 9 32.10 62.64 19.54
C ILE A 9 33.54 62.34 20.00
N THR A 10 33.69 62.05 21.28
CA THR A 10 34.93 61.53 21.87
C THR A 10 35.15 60.08 21.39
N HIS A 11 36.35 59.79 20.89
CA HIS A 11 36.77 58.46 20.44
C HIS A 11 36.69 57.41 21.57
N ILE A 12 35.72 56.50 21.47
CA ILE A 12 35.73 55.24 22.23
C ILE A 12 36.53 54.21 21.41
N ARG A 13 37.76 53.90 21.87
CA ARG A 13 38.52 52.73 21.39
C ARG A 13 37.83 51.46 21.90
N MET A 14 37.06 50.80 21.05
CA MET A 14 36.61 49.42 21.33
C MET A 14 37.78 48.45 21.15
N PRO A 15 38.00 47.51 22.09
CA PRO A 15 38.99 46.45 21.90
C PRO A 15 38.52 45.52 20.79
N ILE A 16 39.39 45.29 19.80
CA ILE A 16 39.18 44.29 18.76
C ILE A 16 39.29 42.92 19.43
N ILE A 17 38.15 42.34 19.80
CA ILE A 17 38.08 40.93 20.19
C ILE A 17 38.32 40.11 18.92
N ARG A 18 39.54 39.61 18.74
CA ARG A 18 39.86 38.58 17.74
C ARG A 18 39.13 37.29 18.13
N TRP A 19 37.90 37.13 17.67
CA TRP A 19 37.29 35.81 17.58
C TRP A 19 38.15 34.98 16.64
N GLY A 20 38.77 33.92 17.17
CA GLY A 20 39.62 33.02 16.40
C GLY A 20 38.83 32.40 15.24
N GLN A 21 39.01 32.95 14.03
CA GLN A 21 38.42 32.47 12.78
C GLN A 21 38.70 30.97 12.51
N ASN A 22 39.71 30.39 13.19
CA ASN A 22 40.12 29.01 12.98
C ASN A 22 39.16 27.95 13.51
N ARG A 23 38.32 28.23 14.54
CA ARG A 23 37.38 27.21 15.06
C ARG A 23 36.11 27.05 14.21
N CYS A 24 35.59 28.13 13.62
CA CYS A 24 34.42 28.05 12.73
C CYS A 24 34.73 27.36 11.39
N VAL A 25 35.92 27.60 10.81
CA VAL A 25 36.31 27.01 9.52
C VAL A 25 36.60 25.51 9.64
N ALA A 26 37.21 25.06 10.74
CA ALA A 26 37.47 23.65 10.99
C ALA A 26 36.19 22.83 11.17
N ALA A 27 35.22 23.35 11.95
CA ALA A 27 33.92 22.71 12.15
C ALA A 27 33.09 22.65 10.85
N CYS A 28 33.12 23.71 10.03
CA CYS A 28 32.46 23.74 8.73
C CYS A 28 33.09 22.74 7.73
N ARG A 29 34.42 22.63 7.70
CA ARG A 29 35.13 21.61 6.88
C ARG A 29 34.85 20.18 7.34
N GLN A 30 34.84 19.91 8.64
CA GLN A 30 34.50 18.58 9.17
C GLN A 30 33.05 18.18 8.86
N SER A 31 32.11 19.13 8.89
CA SER A 31 30.73 18.90 8.48
C SER A 31 30.61 18.56 6.98
N ALA A 32 31.33 19.29 6.13
CA ALA A 32 31.36 19.04 4.68
C ALA A 32 32.01 17.70 4.31
N VAL A 33 33.11 17.33 4.97
CA VAL A 33 33.78 16.02 4.78
C VAL A 33 32.85 14.89 5.22
N LYS A 34 32.21 15.00 6.38
CA LYS A 34 31.25 14.01 6.87
C LYS A 34 30.05 13.86 5.94
N THR A 35 29.57 14.96 5.36
CA THR A 35 28.49 14.95 4.35
C THR A 35 28.94 14.26 3.07
N ALA A 36 30.14 14.56 2.57
CA ALA A 36 30.69 13.91 1.39
C ALA A 36 30.93 12.41 1.61
N GLU A 37 31.42 12.00 2.77
CA GLU A 37 31.59 10.59 3.15
C GLU A 37 30.25 9.84 3.21
N ILE A 38 29.21 10.47 3.76
CA ILE A 38 27.85 9.90 3.79
C ILE A 38 27.29 9.75 2.36
N LEU A 39 27.49 10.76 1.50
CA LEU A 39 27.01 10.74 0.11
C LEU A 39 27.86 9.87 -0.84
N MET A 40 29.09 9.53 -0.44
CA MET A 40 29.98 8.61 -1.16
C MET A 40 29.74 7.13 -0.83
N GLN A 41 28.77 6.81 0.05
CA GLN A 41 28.43 5.41 0.28
C GLN A 41 28.05 4.74 -1.05
N PRO A 42 28.67 3.61 -1.42
CA PRO A 42 28.35 2.92 -2.65
C PRO A 42 26.92 2.38 -2.55
N TYR A 43 26.01 2.94 -3.35
CA TYR A 43 24.65 2.43 -3.52
C TYR A 43 24.46 1.92 -4.94
N LEU A 44 23.64 0.88 -5.07
CA LEU A 44 23.31 0.28 -6.36
C LEU A 44 22.43 1.28 -7.14
N LYS A 45 22.82 1.58 -8.39
CA LYS A 45 22.12 2.55 -9.25
C LYS A 45 21.25 1.90 -10.33
N ASP A 46 21.36 0.58 -10.50
CA ASP A 46 20.56 -0.20 -11.44
C ASP A 46 19.23 -0.62 -10.78
N PRO A 47 18.08 -0.07 -11.23
CA PRO A 47 16.77 -0.42 -10.67
C PRO A 47 16.45 -1.91 -10.75
N GLN A 48 16.83 -2.60 -11.83
CA GLN A 48 16.53 -4.01 -12.01
C GLN A 48 17.33 -4.85 -11.02
N ALA A 49 18.62 -4.55 -10.86
CA ALA A 49 19.47 -5.22 -9.88
C ALA A 49 19.01 -4.94 -8.43
N ILE A 50 18.49 -3.73 -8.12
CA ILE A 50 17.90 -3.42 -6.81
C ILE A 50 16.69 -4.33 -6.54
N TYR A 51 15.76 -4.44 -7.50
CA TYR A 51 14.58 -5.31 -7.37
C TYR A 51 14.98 -6.79 -7.19
N GLN A 52 15.90 -7.28 -8.02
CA GLN A 52 16.38 -8.66 -7.95
C GLN A 52 17.02 -8.96 -6.59
N LYS A 53 17.91 -8.07 -6.11
CA LYS A 53 18.57 -8.22 -4.82
C LYS A 53 17.58 -8.15 -3.66
N SER A 54 16.62 -7.21 -3.69
CA SER A 54 15.58 -7.11 -2.67
C SER A 54 14.74 -8.39 -2.59
N PHE A 55 14.30 -8.92 -3.73
CA PHE A 55 13.47 -10.13 -3.75
C PHE A 55 14.24 -11.39 -3.35
N ALA A 56 15.55 -11.46 -3.63
CA ALA A 56 16.39 -12.55 -3.15
C ALA A 56 16.46 -12.57 -1.61
N ILE A 57 16.74 -11.42 -0.98
CA ILE A 57 16.78 -11.27 0.49
C ILE A 57 15.45 -11.65 1.12
N VAL A 58 14.33 -11.27 0.48
CA VAL A 58 12.99 -11.62 0.96
C VAL A 58 12.74 -13.13 0.88
N ARG A 59 13.16 -13.80 -0.20
CA ARG A 59 12.97 -15.26 -0.37
C ARG A 59 13.83 -16.12 0.55
N GLU A 60 14.95 -15.60 1.03
CA GLU A 60 15.81 -16.29 2.00
C GLU A 60 15.15 -16.39 3.40
N GLN A 61 14.01 -15.74 3.61
CA GLN A 61 13.23 -15.83 4.85
C GLN A 61 12.49 -17.18 4.94
N ALA A 62 12.75 -17.93 6.01
CA ALA A 62 12.24 -19.29 6.21
C ALA A 62 10.71 -19.44 6.17
N ALA A 63 9.95 -18.37 6.43
CA ALA A 63 8.49 -18.39 6.40
C ALA A 63 7.90 -18.44 4.98
N ILE A 64 8.59 -17.89 3.96
CA ILE A 64 8.05 -17.84 2.58
C ILE A 64 8.05 -19.21 1.93
N SER A 65 9.08 -20.02 2.17
CA SER A 65 9.20 -21.36 1.58
C SER A 65 8.16 -22.36 2.10
N ALA A 66 7.51 -22.06 3.23
CA ALA A 66 6.43 -22.86 3.79
C ALA A 66 5.04 -22.53 3.18
N LEU A 67 4.91 -21.41 2.46
CA LEU A 67 3.63 -20.98 1.89
C LEU A 67 3.31 -21.75 0.59
N PRO A 68 2.02 -21.99 0.28
CA PRO A 68 1.60 -22.45 -1.04
C PRO A 68 2.16 -21.55 -2.15
N ALA A 69 2.56 -22.12 -3.29
CA ALA A 69 3.30 -21.40 -4.33
C ALA A 69 2.64 -20.08 -4.78
N GLY A 70 1.31 -20.07 -4.97
CA GLY A 70 0.57 -18.85 -5.31
C GLY A 70 0.64 -17.78 -4.21
N LEU A 71 0.56 -18.20 -2.95
CA LEU A 71 0.63 -17.31 -1.79
C LEU A 71 2.07 -16.84 -1.52
N ALA A 72 3.08 -17.67 -1.81
CA ALA A 72 4.49 -17.31 -1.69
C ALA A 72 4.86 -16.13 -2.62
N GLU A 73 4.33 -16.10 -3.85
CA GLU A 73 4.53 -14.97 -4.77
C GLU A 73 3.88 -13.68 -4.25
N VAL A 74 2.72 -13.79 -3.59
CA VAL A 74 2.04 -12.65 -2.93
C VAL A 74 2.87 -12.16 -1.74
N ALA A 75 3.30 -13.07 -0.88
CA ALA A 75 4.11 -12.79 0.30
C ALA A 75 5.40 -12.01 -0.02
N VAL A 76 6.13 -12.39 -1.08
CA VAL A 76 7.35 -11.67 -1.50
C VAL A 76 7.06 -10.21 -1.81
N ARG A 77 5.98 -9.90 -2.55
CA ARG A 77 5.63 -8.51 -2.87
C ARG A 77 5.12 -7.75 -1.66
N LEU A 78 4.38 -8.42 -0.78
CA LEU A 78 3.85 -7.84 0.44
C LEU A 78 4.98 -7.39 1.37
N VAL A 79 5.96 -8.28 1.63
CA VAL A 79 7.17 -7.94 2.41
C VAL A 79 7.97 -6.83 1.75
N HIS A 80 8.16 -6.87 0.42
CA HIS A 80 8.87 -5.81 -0.29
C HIS A 80 8.17 -4.44 -0.15
N ALA A 81 6.84 -4.41 -0.18
CA ALA A 81 6.07 -3.18 -0.11
C ALA A 81 6.10 -2.52 1.28
N CYS A 82 6.27 -3.30 2.35
CA CYS A 82 6.24 -2.80 3.73
C CYS A 82 7.61 -2.80 4.42
N GLY A 83 8.60 -3.53 3.89
CA GLY A 83 9.93 -3.66 4.47
C GLY A 83 9.98 -4.48 5.78
N MET A 84 8.91 -5.22 6.11
CA MET A 84 8.79 -6.01 7.34
C MET A 84 8.71 -7.50 7.00
N PRO A 85 9.80 -8.28 7.15
CA PRO A 85 9.76 -9.73 6.91
C PRO A 85 8.81 -10.50 7.85
N ASP A 86 8.65 -10.02 9.08
CA ASP A 86 7.78 -10.56 10.14
C ASP A 86 6.29 -10.27 9.91
N ILE A 87 5.93 -9.58 8.83
CA ILE A 87 4.52 -9.39 8.43
C ILE A 87 3.85 -10.71 8.05
N LEU A 88 4.64 -11.72 7.71
CA LEU A 88 4.13 -13.04 7.30
C LEU A 88 3.51 -13.80 8.47
N ASP A 89 3.87 -13.46 9.71
CA ASP A 89 3.25 -14.04 10.91
C ASP A 89 1.78 -13.60 11.05
N ASP A 90 1.41 -12.47 10.43
CA ASP A 90 0.03 -11.97 10.39
C ASP A 90 -0.70 -12.35 9.10
N LEU A 91 -0.01 -12.91 8.10
CA LEU A 91 -0.59 -13.20 6.79
C LEU A 91 -1.39 -14.50 6.84
N ASP A 92 -2.68 -14.40 6.52
CA ASP A 92 -3.56 -15.56 6.38
C ASP A 92 -4.43 -15.41 5.12
N ALA A 93 -4.84 -16.54 4.55
CA ALA A 93 -5.70 -16.60 3.38
C ALA A 93 -6.37 -17.98 3.28
N ASP A 94 -7.57 -18.03 2.70
CA ASP A 94 -8.17 -19.31 2.37
C ASP A 94 -7.37 -20.02 1.26
N ALA A 95 -7.45 -21.35 1.24
CA ALA A 95 -6.66 -22.18 0.33
C ALA A 95 -6.90 -21.87 -1.16
N ALA A 96 -8.11 -21.42 -1.52
CA ALA A 96 -8.50 -21.12 -2.90
C ALA A 96 -8.25 -19.65 -3.28
N PHE A 97 -7.75 -18.81 -2.37
CA PHE A 97 -7.65 -17.37 -2.55
C PHE A 97 -6.94 -16.97 -3.84
N THR A 98 -5.71 -17.48 -4.02
CA THR A 98 -4.89 -17.11 -5.20
C THR A 98 -5.55 -17.52 -6.51
N ASP A 99 -6.14 -18.72 -6.56
CA ASP A 99 -6.75 -19.26 -7.78
C ASP A 99 -8.04 -18.52 -8.15
N LYS A 100 -8.92 -18.30 -7.17
CA LYS A 100 -10.18 -17.56 -7.39
C LYS A 100 -9.93 -16.10 -7.74
N ALA A 101 -9.02 -15.43 -7.05
CA ALA A 101 -8.70 -14.03 -7.33
C ALA A 101 -8.05 -13.86 -8.71
N VAL A 102 -7.13 -14.77 -9.10
CA VAL A 102 -6.53 -14.77 -10.44
C VAL A 102 -7.59 -15.05 -11.51
N ALA A 103 -8.47 -16.03 -11.32
CA ALA A 103 -9.54 -16.33 -12.27
C ALA A 103 -10.48 -15.13 -12.47
N ALA A 104 -10.88 -14.47 -11.39
CA ALA A 104 -11.73 -13.28 -11.45
C ALA A 104 -11.03 -12.12 -12.18
N LEU A 105 -9.75 -11.85 -11.87
CA LEU A 105 -8.97 -10.82 -12.57
C LEU A 105 -8.84 -11.13 -14.06
N SER A 106 -8.48 -12.35 -14.43
CA SER A 106 -8.42 -12.79 -15.83
C SER A 106 -9.77 -12.70 -16.55
N GLY A 107 -10.88 -12.88 -15.81
CA GLY A 107 -12.24 -12.72 -16.32
C GLY A 107 -12.73 -11.27 -16.44
N GLY A 108 -11.88 -10.28 -16.13
CA GLY A 108 -12.25 -8.86 -16.23
C GLY A 108 -13.02 -8.32 -15.03
N ALA A 109 -13.00 -9.00 -13.88
CA ALA A 109 -13.66 -8.53 -12.66
C ALA A 109 -13.20 -7.11 -12.28
N ALA A 110 -14.13 -6.27 -11.84
CA ALA A 110 -13.83 -4.96 -11.29
C ALA A 110 -13.02 -5.08 -9.98
N ILE A 111 -12.18 -4.09 -9.71
CA ILE A 111 -11.37 -3.98 -8.50
C ILE A 111 -11.86 -2.77 -7.70
N PHE A 112 -12.64 -3.01 -6.66
CA PHE A 112 -13.13 -1.97 -5.75
C PHE A 112 -12.10 -1.71 -4.66
N CYS A 113 -11.70 -0.45 -4.52
CA CYS A 113 -10.72 -0.01 -3.53
C CYS A 113 -11.37 0.93 -2.52
N ASP A 114 -11.06 0.75 -1.24
CA ASP A 114 -11.62 1.59 -0.16
C ASP A 114 -11.08 3.03 -0.16
N CYS A 115 -9.89 3.25 -0.72
CA CYS A 115 -9.29 4.57 -0.84
C CYS A 115 -8.38 4.73 -2.07
N GLU A 116 -8.09 5.99 -2.43
CA GLU A 116 -7.28 6.35 -3.59
C GLU A 116 -5.84 5.81 -3.53
N MET A 117 -5.26 5.72 -2.33
CA MET A 117 -3.89 5.20 -2.18
C MET A 117 -3.80 3.73 -2.58
N VAL A 118 -4.84 2.93 -2.33
CA VAL A 118 -4.89 1.54 -2.81
C VAL A 118 -4.92 1.53 -4.32
N ALA A 119 -5.86 2.25 -4.94
CA ALA A 119 -6.01 2.29 -6.38
C ALA A 119 -4.78 2.84 -7.12
N SER A 120 -4.11 3.82 -6.53
CA SER A 120 -2.87 4.42 -7.07
C SER A 120 -1.67 3.47 -7.00
N GLY A 121 -1.65 2.56 -6.03
CA GLY A 121 -0.60 1.53 -5.91
C GLY A 121 -0.76 0.36 -6.90
N ILE A 122 -1.94 0.21 -7.52
CA ILE A 122 -2.19 -0.84 -8.52
C ILE A 122 -1.52 -0.46 -9.84
N THR A 123 -0.58 -1.28 -10.27
CA THR A 123 0.18 -1.10 -11.50
C THR A 123 -0.68 -1.46 -12.70
N ARG A 124 -1.21 -0.44 -13.41
CA ARG A 124 -2.15 -0.62 -14.53
C ARG A 124 -1.67 -1.55 -15.64
N ARG A 125 -0.39 -1.48 -15.99
CA ARG A 125 0.22 -2.38 -17.01
C ARG A 125 0.24 -3.87 -16.62
N PHE A 126 -0.04 -4.22 -15.37
CA PHE A 126 -0.12 -5.62 -14.95
C PHE A 126 -1.55 -6.19 -15.07
N LEU A 127 -2.56 -5.34 -15.22
CA LEU A 127 -3.96 -5.77 -15.27
C LEU A 127 -4.17 -6.73 -16.45
N PRO A 128 -4.63 -7.97 -16.21
CA PRO A 128 -4.69 -9.01 -17.25
C PRO A 128 -5.80 -8.77 -18.29
N ALA A 129 -6.84 -8.00 -17.94
CA ALA A 129 -8.02 -7.79 -18.77
C ALA A 129 -8.51 -6.34 -18.75
N ASP A 130 -7.58 -5.38 -18.61
CA ASP A 130 -7.89 -3.94 -18.43
C ASP A 130 -8.95 -3.69 -17.35
N ASN A 131 -8.83 -4.41 -16.23
CA ASN A 131 -9.80 -4.42 -15.15
C ASN A 131 -10.10 -2.99 -14.64
N ASP A 132 -11.38 -2.68 -14.49
CA ASP A 132 -11.81 -1.39 -13.92
C ASP A 132 -11.40 -1.29 -12.45
N VAL A 133 -10.63 -0.27 -12.08
CA VAL A 133 -10.22 -0.02 -10.69
C VAL A 133 -11.00 1.18 -10.19
N VAL A 134 -11.88 0.94 -9.23
CA VAL A 134 -12.91 1.88 -8.82
C VAL A 134 -12.67 2.32 -7.37
N VAL A 135 -12.73 3.63 -7.14
CA VAL A 135 -12.78 4.25 -5.82
C VAL A 135 -13.98 5.19 -5.80
N THR A 136 -14.87 5.01 -4.82
CA THR A 136 -16.05 5.85 -4.64
C THR A 136 -15.92 6.80 -3.45
N LEU A 137 -14.81 6.74 -2.70
CA LEU A 137 -14.60 7.52 -1.47
C LEU A 137 -14.73 9.04 -1.66
N ASN A 138 -14.33 9.55 -2.83
CA ASN A 138 -14.35 10.97 -3.19
C ASN A 138 -15.53 11.37 -4.07
N ASP A 139 -16.47 10.45 -4.31
CA ASP A 139 -17.77 10.81 -4.87
C ASP A 139 -18.44 11.85 -3.94
N PRO A 140 -19.30 12.76 -4.42
CA PRO A 140 -20.01 13.70 -3.56
C PRO A 140 -21.03 13.03 -2.62
N ARG A 141 -21.58 11.86 -2.97
CA ARG A 141 -22.68 11.19 -2.25
C ARG A 141 -22.32 10.56 -0.88
N PRO A 142 -21.14 9.94 -0.67
CA PRO A 142 -20.81 9.26 0.59
C PRO A 142 -20.80 10.16 1.83
N ALA A 143 -20.56 11.47 1.68
CA ALA A 143 -20.58 12.38 2.82
C ALA A 143 -21.98 12.48 3.44
N ASP A 144 -22.98 12.77 2.61
CA ASP A 144 -24.37 12.87 3.05
C ASP A 144 -24.91 11.50 3.49
N LEU A 145 -24.58 10.44 2.75
CA LEU A 145 -24.98 9.08 3.09
C LEU A 145 -24.42 8.63 4.46
N ALA A 146 -23.15 8.95 4.75
CA ALA A 146 -22.54 8.66 6.04
C ALA A 146 -23.26 9.36 7.20
N THR A 147 -23.66 10.63 7.01
CA THR A 147 -24.46 11.36 8.01
C THR A 147 -25.83 10.72 8.22
N HIS A 148 -26.54 10.36 7.15
CA HIS A 148 -27.85 9.74 7.25
C HIS A 148 -27.84 8.37 7.91
N MET A 149 -26.79 7.57 7.68
CA MET A 149 -26.64 6.22 8.22
C MET A 149 -25.95 6.19 9.59
N GLY A 150 -25.37 7.30 10.06
CA GLY A 150 -24.56 7.32 11.27
C GLY A 150 -23.29 6.48 11.16
N THR A 151 -22.66 6.45 9.98
CA THR A 151 -21.46 5.64 9.68
C THR A 151 -20.31 6.50 9.16
N THR A 152 -19.19 5.88 8.78
CA THR A 152 -18.05 6.59 8.19
C THR A 152 -18.23 6.80 6.69
N ARG A 153 -17.56 7.82 6.14
CA ARG A 153 -17.52 8.04 4.68
C ARG A 153 -17.00 6.83 3.90
N SER A 154 -16.01 6.12 4.45
CA SER A 154 -15.46 4.91 3.81
C SER A 154 -16.46 3.77 3.78
N ALA A 155 -17.26 3.57 4.84
CA ALA A 155 -18.35 2.60 4.83
C ALA A 155 -19.45 3.01 3.85
N ALA A 156 -19.94 4.25 3.92
CA ALA A 156 -20.97 4.75 3.01
C ALA A 156 -20.54 4.69 1.52
N ALA A 157 -19.24 4.84 1.22
CA ALA A 157 -18.73 4.71 -0.14
C ALA A 157 -18.89 3.29 -0.72
N VAL A 158 -18.88 2.25 0.13
CA VAL A 158 -19.11 0.85 -0.27
C VAL A 158 -20.52 0.66 -0.82
N ASP A 159 -21.52 1.37 -0.27
CA ASP A 159 -22.91 1.27 -0.76
C ASP A 159 -23.07 1.76 -2.20
N LEU A 160 -22.14 2.57 -2.69
CA LEU A 160 -22.14 3.02 -4.08
C LEU A 160 -21.62 1.96 -5.07
N TRP A 161 -21.07 0.85 -4.59
CA TRP A 161 -20.61 -0.25 -5.47
C TRP A 161 -21.80 -1.05 -6.01
N GLY A 162 -22.89 -1.16 -5.23
CA GLY A 162 -24.15 -1.79 -5.65
C GLY A 162 -23.97 -3.23 -6.16
N GLU A 163 -24.77 -3.61 -7.15
CA GLU A 163 -24.76 -4.96 -7.73
C GLU A 163 -23.43 -5.33 -8.40
N ARG A 164 -22.61 -4.35 -8.80
CA ARG A 164 -21.28 -4.59 -9.38
C ARG A 164 -20.32 -5.27 -8.40
N LEU A 165 -20.62 -5.26 -7.11
CA LEU A 165 -19.85 -5.99 -6.09
C LEU A 165 -19.86 -7.51 -6.34
N ALA A 166 -20.91 -8.05 -6.97
CA ALA A 166 -20.99 -9.47 -7.29
C ALA A 166 -19.82 -9.91 -8.20
N GLY A 167 -19.02 -10.87 -7.74
CA GLY A 167 -17.86 -11.38 -8.48
C GLY A 167 -16.67 -10.42 -8.60
N ALA A 168 -16.72 -9.25 -7.95
CA ALA A 168 -15.61 -8.29 -7.97
C ALA A 168 -14.45 -8.70 -7.04
N LEU A 169 -13.31 -8.04 -7.20
CA LEU A 169 -12.26 -8.01 -6.18
C LEU A 169 -12.47 -6.79 -5.29
N VAL A 170 -12.52 -7.01 -3.99
CA VAL A 170 -12.58 -5.93 -3.00
C VAL A 170 -11.23 -5.79 -2.33
N VAL A 171 -10.71 -4.58 -2.25
CA VAL A 171 -9.37 -4.28 -1.74
C VAL A 171 -9.49 -3.20 -0.67
N VAL A 172 -9.42 -3.62 0.59
CA VAL A 172 -9.48 -2.71 1.73
C VAL A 172 -8.10 -2.55 2.33
N GLY A 173 -7.47 -1.41 2.08
CA GLY A 173 -6.12 -1.11 2.56
C GLY A 173 -6.06 -0.10 3.70
N ASN A 174 -7.16 0.62 4.00
CA ASN A 174 -7.12 1.71 4.96
C ASN A 174 -8.24 1.66 6.00
N ALA A 175 -9.50 1.51 5.60
CA ALA A 175 -10.65 1.73 6.49
C ALA A 175 -11.26 0.40 6.99
N PRO A 176 -11.12 0.04 8.28
CA PRO A 176 -11.79 -1.13 8.84
C PRO A 176 -13.31 -1.10 8.69
N THR A 177 -13.90 0.09 8.77
CA THR A 177 -15.35 0.28 8.61
C THR A 177 -15.83 0.00 7.17
N ALA A 178 -14.99 0.20 6.16
CA ALA A 178 -15.31 -0.25 4.80
C ALA A 178 -15.34 -1.78 4.71
N LEU A 179 -14.39 -2.47 5.37
CA LEU A 179 -14.39 -3.93 5.40
C LEU A 179 -15.63 -4.48 6.13
N PHE A 180 -15.98 -3.94 7.30
CA PHE A 180 -17.21 -4.32 7.98
C PHE A 180 -18.44 -4.10 7.10
N ARG A 181 -18.52 -2.97 6.40
CA ARG A 181 -19.67 -2.68 5.52
C ARG A 181 -19.80 -3.68 4.37
N VAL A 182 -18.69 -4.10 3.77
CA VAL A 182 -18.70 -5.17 2.75
C VAL A 182 -19.28 -6.47 3.32
N LEU A 183 -18.85 -6.85 4.53
CA LEU A 183 -19.34 -8.06 5.20
C LEU A 183 -20.83 -7.96 5.57
N GLU A 184 -21.32 -6.78 5.96
CA GLU A 184 -22.74 -6.53 6.19
C GLU A 184 -23.57 -6.72 4.91
N ILE A 185 -23.12 -6.18 3.77
CA ILE A 185 -23.78 -6.35 2.48
C ILE A 185 -23.80 -7.83 2.06
N MET A 186 -22.68 -8.54 2.23
CA MET A 186 -22.63 -9.98 1.94
C MET A 186 -23.65 -10.76 2.77
N ALA A 187 -23.79 -10.42 4.06
CA ALA A 187 -24.71 -11.10 4.97
C ALA A 187 -26.19 -10.76 4.69
N ALA A 188 -26.49 -9.50 4.36
CA ALA A 188 -27.85 -9.01 4.16
C ALA A 188 -28.39 -9.27 2.75
N ASP A 189 -27.63 -8.87 1.73
CA ASP A 189 -28.09 -8.82 0.34
C ASP A 189 -27.64 -10.05 -0.47
N LYS A 190 -26.82 -10.92 0.13
CA LYS A 190 -26.23 -12.12 -0.49
C LYS A 190 -25.42 -11.79 -1.75
N ILE A 191 -24.90 -10.58 -1.84
CA ILE A 191 -23.99 -10.16 -2.91
C ILE A 191 -22.57 -10.56 -2.51
N ALA A 192 -21.99 -11.50 -3.23
CA ALA A 192 -20.68 -12.06 -2.92
C ALA A 192 -19.62 -11.55 -3.91
N PRO A 193 -18.58 -10.82 -3.46
CA PRO A 193 -17.39 -10.60 -4.28
C PRO A 193 -16.64 -11.92 -4.50
N ALA A 194 -15.88 -12.01 -5.59
CA ALA A 194 -15.06 -13.19 -5.87
C ALA A 194 -13.91 -13.34 -4.85
N ALA A 195 -13.30 -12.22 -4.48
CA ALA A 195 -12.25 -12.21 -3.45
C ALA A 195 -12.19 -10.88 -2.68
N ILE A 196 -11.80 -10.94 -1.40
CA ILE A 196 -11.56 -9.78 -0.54
C ILE A 196 -10.12 -9.77 -0.03
N ILE A 197 -9.42 -8.66 -0.21
CA ILE A 197 -8.10 -8.39 0.36
C ILE A 197 -8.28 -7.46 1.56
N GLY A 198 -8.26 -8.05 2.76
CA GLY A 198 -8.44 -7.38 4.04
C GLY A 198 -7.10 -6.95 4.65
N CYS A 199 -6.62 -5.78 4.23
CA CYS A 199 -5.40 -5.16 4.78
C CYS A 199 -5.65 -3.79 5.44
N PRO A 200 -6.80 -3.44 6.04
CA PRO A 200 -6.92 -2.15 6.73
C PRO A 200 -5.90 -2.07 7.88
N VAL A 201 -5.21 -0.93 7.95
CA VAL A 201 -4.32 -0.58 9.05
C VAL A 201 -5.09 0.18 10.12
N GLY A 202 -4.75 -0.04 11.39
CA GLY A 202 -5.29 0.78 12.46
C GLY A 202 -5.27 0.11 13.82
N PHE A 203 -5.55 0.93 14.83
CA PHE A 203 -5.60 0.49 16.23
C PHE A 203 -7.01 0.28 16.75
N VAL A 204 -8.04 0.60 15.94
CA VAL A 204 -9.45 0.45 16.30
C VAL A 204 -10.17 -0.21 15.14
N GLY A 205 -10.76 -1.39 15.37
CA GLY A 205 -11.56 -2.12 14.40
C GLY A 205 -10.76 -2.85 13.31
N ALA A 206 -9.46 -2.58 13.14
CA ALA A 206 -8.66 -3.21 12.09
C ALA A 206 -8.51 -4.72 12.33
N ALA A 207 -8.05 -5.12 13.51
CA ALA A 207 -7.89 -6.53 13.85
C ALA A 207 -9.24 -7.27 13.78
N GLU A 208 -10.28 -6.66 14.34
CA GLU A 208 -11.63 -7.21 14.43
C GLU A 208 -12.27 -7.37 13.05
N SER A 209 -12.14 -6.38 12.17
CA SER A 209 -12.69 -6.45 10.80
C SER A 209 -12.05 -7.55 9.97
N LYS A 210 -10.74 -7.77 10.14
CA LYS A 210 -9.99 -8.84 9.44
C LYS A 210 -10.28 -10.22 10.01
N GLN A 211 -10.51 -10.32 11.32
CA GLN A 211 -11.00 -11.56 11.94
C GLN A 211 -12.43 -11.88 11.48
N ALA A 212 -13.31 -10.87 11.40
CA ALA A 212 -14.66 -11.03 10.89
C ALA A 212 -14.65 -11.49 9.43
N LEU A 213 -13.75 -10.94 8.59
CA LEU A 213 -13.56 -11.40 7.21
C LEU A 213 -13.25 -12.91 7.17
N ALA A 214 -12.28 -13.36 7.96
CA ALA A 214 -11.88 -14.78 8.01
C ALA A 214 -13.01 -15.72 8.48
N GLN A 215 -13.95 -15.22 9.28
CA GLN A 215 -15.07 -16.00 9.82
C GLN A 215 -16.32 -15.99 8.93
N ILE A 216 -16.57 -14.88 8.22
CA ILE A 216 -17.79 -14.68 7.42
C ILE A 216 -17.57 -15.13 5.97
N ALA A 217 -16.36 -14.97 5.43
CA ALA A 217 -16.05 -15.42 4.09
C ALA A 217 -16.26 -16.94 3.98
N GLY A 218 -17.05 -17.36 2.99
CA GLY A 218 -17.37 -18.76 2.71
C GLY A 218 -17.07 -19.12 1.27
N ASP A 219 -17.64 -20.23 0.78
CA ASP A 219 -17.31 -20.78 -0.55
C ASP A 219 -17.47 -19.79 -1.72
N SER A 220 -18.37 -18.81 -1.59
CA SER A 220 -18.64 -17.82 -2.64
C SER A 220 -17.64 -16.66 -2.68
N THR A 221 -16.86 -16.45 -1.62
CA THR A 221 -15.93 -15.31 -1.51
C THR A 221 -14.63 -15.77 -0.87
N SER A 222 -13.56 -15.79 -1.67
CA SER A 222 -12.21 -16.01 -1.12
C SER A 222 -11.68 -14.77 -0.42
N TRP A 223 -10.67 -14.93 0.43
CA TRP A 223 -10.09 -13.85 1.21
C TRP A 223 -8.61 -14.05 1.51
N LEU A 224 -7.93 -12.91 1.69
CA LEU A 224 -6.62 -12.80 2.29
C LEU A 224 -6.66 -11.66 3.31
N ALA A 225 -6.07 -11.86 4.48
CA ALA A 225 -5.94 -10.82 5.48
C ALA A 225 -4.51 -10.74 6.04
N VAL A 226 -4.13 -9.53 6.47
CA VAL A 226 -2.95 -9.31 7.32
C VAL A 226 -3.47 -8.98 8.70
N HIS A 227 -3.58 -9.97 9.61
CA HIS A 227 -4.19 -9.83 10.93
C HIS A 227 -3.52 -8.77 11.84
N GLY A 228 -4.13 -8.52 13.01
CA GLY A 228 -3.64 -7.52 13.96
C GLY A 228 -3.87 -6.08 13.50
N THR A 229 -3.00 -5.15 13.93
CA THR A 229 -3.13 -3.71 13.61
C THR A 229 -2.41 -3.31 12.32
N ARG A 230 -1.52 -4.16 11.82
CA ARG A 230 -0.72 -3.93 10.62
C ARG A 230 -1.58 -4.07 9.36
N GLY A 231 -1.18 -3.37 8.31
CA GLY A 231 -1.90 -3.30 7.05
C GLY A 231 -1.49 -2.04 6.31
N GLY A 232 -2.28 -1.62 5.33
CA GLY A 232 -2.05 -0.38 4.61
C GLY A 232 -2.24 -0.53 3.12
N SER A 233 -2.42 0.61 2.46
CA SER A 233 -2.65 0.67 1.02
C SER A 233 -1.49 0.09 0.18
N ALA A 234 -0.25 0.23 0.66
CA ALA A 234 0.93 -0.35 0.01
C ALA A 234 0.88 -1.89 0.00
N MET A 235 0.52 -2.52 1.13
CA MET A 235 0.37 -3.97 1.19
C MET A 235 -0.83 -4.46 0.37
N ALA A 236 -1.97 -3.80 0.48
CA ALA A 236 -3.19 -4.18 -0.24
C ALA A 236 -2.97 -4.13 -1.77
N SER A 237 -2.35 -3.06 -2.27
CA SER A 237 -2.02 -2.93 -3.70
C SER A 237 -0.91 -3.90 -4.14
N ALA A 238 0.05 -4.24 -3.27
CA ALA A 238 1.07 -5.24 -3.56
C ALA A 238 0.48 -6.64 -3.78
N VAL A 239 -0.56 -7.01 -3.02
CA VAL A 239 -1.31 -8.27 -3.22
C VAL A 239 -1.92 -8.29 -4.62
N ILE A 240 -2.66 -7.25 -5.01
CA ILE A 240 -3.25 -7.15 -6.35
C ILE A 240 -2.18 -7.22 -7.44
N ASN A 241 -1.09 -6.49 -7.30
CA ASN A 241 0.01 -6.52 -8.26
C ASN A 241 0.64 -7.92 -8.40
N ALA A 242 0.71 -8.70 -7.32
CA ALA A 242 1.15 -10.10 -7.38
C ALA A 242 0.19 -10.97 -8.17
N LEU A 243 -1.10 -10.87 -7.86
CA LEU A 243 -2.17 -11.65 -8.51
C LEU A 243 -2.26 -11.33 -10.00
N CYS A 244 -2.17 -10.06 -10.39
CA CYS A 244 -2.15 -9.63 -11.78
C CYS A 244 -0.98 -10.23 -12.58
N LEU A 245 0.22 -10.30 -11.98
CA LEU A 245 1.36 -10.94 -12.62
C LEU A 245 1.21 -12.46 -12.71
N GLN A 246 0.62 -13.09 -11.69
CA GLN A 246 0.28 -14.52 -11.76
C GLN A 246 -0.73 -14.80 -12.87
N ALA A 247 -1.76 -13.97 -13.02
CA ALA A 247 -2.72 -14.03 -14.10
C ALA A 247 -2.02 -13.95 -15.47
N GLY A 248 -1.14 -12.96 -15.66
CA GLY A 248 -0.36 -12.82 -16.90
C GLY A 248 0.51 -14.04 -17.21
N LYS A 249 1.17 -14.64 -16.20
CA LYS A 249 1.95 -15.88 -16.37
C LYS A 249 1.07 -17.07 -16.77
N ARG A 250 -0.09 -17.25 -16.13
CA ARG A 250 -1.03 -18.35 -16.43
C ARG A 250 -1.60 -18.23 -17.84
N MET A 251 -1.93 -17.01 -18.27
CA MET A 251 -2.39 -16.74 -19.63
C MET A 251 -1.30 -16.99 -20.67
N ALA A 252 -0.05 -16.62 -20.39
CA ALA A 252 1.07 -16.88 -21.29
C ALA A 252 1.46 -18.36 -21.36
N GLY A 253 1.36 -19.09 -20.24
CA GLY A 253 1.66 -20.53 -20.16
C GLY A 253 0.52 -21.45 -20.63
N GLY A 254 -0.71 -20.92 -20.74
CA GLY A 254 -1.90 -21.65 -21.16
C GLY A 254 -2.09 -21.76 -22.68
N ASN A 255 -1.13 -21.31 -23.50
CA ASN A 255 -1.21 -21.42 -24.95
C ASN A 255 -0.24 -22.48 -25.50
N PRO A 256 -0.59 -23.78 -25.50
CA PRO A 256 -0.02 -24.72 -26.45
C PRO A 256 -0.85 -24.66 -27.75
N VAL A 257 -0.16 -24.34 -28.84
CA VAL A 257 -0.58 -24.45 -30.26
C VAL A 257 -1.32 -23.24 -30.86
N GLY A 258 -0.56 -22.47 -31.64
CA GLY A 258 -1.00 -22.06 -32.98
C GLY A 258 -1.24 -20.57 -33.22
N SER A 259 -0.18 -19.84 -33.59
CA SER A 259 -0.16 -19.09 -34.87
C SER A 259 1.22 -18.49 -35.12
N GLU A 260 1.97 -19.14 -35.98
CA GLU A 260 2.96 -18.47 -36.82
C GLU A 260 2.28 -17.39 -37.67
N ALA A 261 3.08 -16.38 -38.05
CA ALA A 261 2.89 -15.49 -39.20
C ALA A 261 1.69 -14.51 -39.17
N ARG A 262 1.93 -13.27 -38.74
CA ARG A 262 2.20 -12.09 -39.60
C ARG A 262 2.24 -10.80 -38.78
#